data_AF-A0A8R1EB83-F1
#
_entry.id   AF-A0A8R1EB83-F1
#
_cell.length_a   1.000
_cell.length_b   1.000
_cell.length_c   1.000
_cell.angle_alpha   90.00
_cell.angle_beta   90.00
_cell.angle_gamma   90.00
#
_symmetry.space_group_name_H-M   'P 1'
#
loop_
_entity.id
_entity.type
_entity.pdbx_description
1 polymer ?
#
loop_
_entity_poly.entity_id
_entity_poly.type
_entity_poly.pdbx_seq_one_letter_code
_entity_poly.pdbx_strand_id
1 'polypeptide(L)'
;MRFVEITVYSAFLCSAVIGRKDPRCFPPTHISLHPDCVQDSTRENANFDCQGAHFERTAGIELSCSSDHDCSNTGEPNEWCNSDRRGYQWTTRSCHCDLKLGACTVQRYDKRTNDVQWAYCTPRNRFRCDKSDYCSPTTNSNDYLNS
;
A
#
# COMPACT_ATOMS: atom_id res chain seq x y z
N MET A 1 64.07 3.73 -28.44
CA MET A 1 62.60 3.60 -28.64
C MET A 1 62.04 2.98 -27.37
N ARG A 2 61.27 3.74 -26.58
CA ARG A 2 60.67 3.28 -25.31
C ARG A 2 59.22 2.90 -25.61
N PHE A 3 58.86 1.64 -25.35
CA PHE A 3 57.49 1.15 -25.43
C PHE A 3 56.71 1.64 -24.21
N VAL A 4 55.56 2.25 -24.45
CA VAL A 4 54.63 2.72 -23.41
C VAL A 4 53.65 1.59 -23.12
N GLU A 5 53.67 1.06 -21.89
CA GLU A 5 52.60 0.19 -21.39
C GLU A 5 51.35 1.03 -21.13
N ILE A 6 50.22 0.63 -21.74
CA ILE A 6 48.91 1.24 -21.49
C ILE A 6 48.14 0.31 -20.56
N THR A 7 48.08 0.65 -19.29
CA THR A 7 47.27 -0.03 -18.27
C THR A 7 45.79 0.25 -18.52
N VAL A 8 45.02 -0.77 -18.87
CA VAL A 8 43.57 -0.69 -19.05
C VAL A 8 42.89 -0.80 -17.69
N TYR A 9 42.36 0.32 -17.17
CA TYR A 9 41.51 0.32 -15.98
C TYR A 9 40.09 -0.14 -16.36
N SER A 10 39.73 -1.35 -15.95
CA SER A 10 38.37 -1.87 -16.04
C SER A 10 37.44 -1.12 -15.08
N ALA A 11 36.65 -0.18 -15.60
CA ALA A 11 35.59 0.46 -14.84
C ALA A 11 34.42 -0.52 -14.64
N PHE A 12 34.26 -1.04 -13.42
CA PHE A 12 33.06 -1.72 -12.99
C PHE A 12 31.90 -0.71 -12.96
N LEU A 13 31.03 -0.76 -13.98
CA LEU A 13 29.75 -0.08 -13.97
C LEU A 13 28.83 -0.83 -13.00
N CYS A 14 28.75 -0.35 -11.76
CA CYS A 14 27.74 -0.79 -10.81
C CYS A 14 26.40 -0.15 -11.23
N SER A 15 25.63 -0.84 -12.08
CA SER A 15 24.26 -0.43 -12.39
C SER A 15 23.42 -0.54 -11.11
N ALA A 16 23.15 0.58 -10.46
CA ALA A 16 22.16 0.65 -9.40
C ALA A 16 20.79 0.24 -9.99
N VAL A 17 20.30 -0.94 -9.63
CA VAL A 17 18.93 -1.36 -9.93
C VAL A 17 18.01 -0.49 -9.08
N ILE A 18 17.56 0.64 -9.62
CA ILE A 18 16.46 1.41 -9.03
C ILE A 18 15.19 0.59 -9.29
N GLY A 19 14.88 -0.34 -8.38
CA GLY A 19 13.60 -1.03 -8.39
C GLY A 19 12.49 0.02 -8.33
N ARG A 20 11.65 0.09 -9.35
CA ARG A 20 10.46 0.95 -9.36
C ARG A 20 9.56 0.49 -8.21
N LYS A 21 9.49 1.29 -7.15
CA LYS A 21 8.52 1.10 -6.07
C LYS A 21 7.11 1.18 -6.66
N ASP A 22 6.30 0.15 -6.48
CA ASP A 22 4.91 0.17 -6.91
C ASP A 22 4.13 1.19 -6.05
N PRO A 23 3.57 2.25 -6.65
CA PRO A 23 2.91 3.33 -5.92
C PRO A 23 1.69 2.86 -5.12
N ARG A 24 1.08 1.72 -5.47
CA ARG A 24 -0.01 1.12 -4.69
C ARG A 24 0.40 0.73 -3.27
N CYS A 25 1.71 0.63 -3.03
CA CYS A 25 2.31 0.00 -1.85
C CYS A 25 2.79 1.00 -0.81
N PHE A 26 2.47 2.26 -1.00
CA PHE A 26 2.86 3.36 -0.16
C PHE A 26 1.64 4.24 0.11
N PRO A 27 1.57 4.86 1.30
CA PRO A 27 0.50 5.81 1.58
C PRO A 27 0.61 7.05 0.67
N PRO A 28 -0.45 7.87 0.56
CA PRO A 28 -0.43 9.06 -0.28
C PRO A 28 0.66 10.02 0.17
N THR A 29 1.33 10.67 -0.78
CA THR A 29 2.30 11.72 -0.45
C THR A 29 1.63 13.05 -0.15
N HIS A 30 0.38 13.22 -0.57
CA HIS A 30 -0.41 14.42 -0.37
C HIS A 30 -1.49 14.15 0.66
N ILE A 31 -1.53 14.96 1.70
CA ILE A 31 -2.51 14.88 2.78
C ILE A 31 -3.12 16.27 3.01
N SER A 32 -4.39 16.28 3.40
CA SER A 32 -5.17 17.47 3.72
C SER A 32 -5.39 17.57 5.23
N LEU A 33 -5.45 18.80 5.74
CA LEU A 33 -5.86 19.06 7.11
C LEU A 33 -7.39 19.11 7.17
N HIS A 34 -7.98 18.22 7.96
CA HIS A 34 -9.42 18.21 8.22
C HIS A 34 -9.68 18.34 9.73
N PRO A 35 -10.59 19.23 10.17
CA PRO A 35 -10.82 19.49 11.59
C PRO A 35 -11.32 18.26 12.36
N ASP A 36 -12.04 17.37 11.69
CA ASP A 36 -12.58 16.14 12.30
C ASP A 36 -11.55 15.01 12.43
N CYS A 37 -10.33 15.18 11.92
CA CYS A 37 -9.26 14.21 12.12
C CYS A 37 -8.60 14.36 13.49
N VAL A 38 -7.89 13.32 13.90
CA VAL A 38 -7.01 13.36 15.07
C VAL A 38 -6.03 14.54 14.97
N GLN A 39 -5.91 15.32 16.04
CA GLN A 39 -5.18 16.60 16.05
C GLN A 39 -3.76 16.49 16.60
N ASP A 40 -3.15 15.30 16.55
CA ASP A 40 -1.80 15.02 17.03
C ASP A 40 -0.79 14.89 15.88
N SER A 41 0.41 14.35 16.16
CA SER A 41 1.46 14.13 15.16
C SER A 41 1.04 13.23 13.98
N THR A 42 0.01 12.39 14.14
CA THR A 42 -0.48 11.52 13.08
C THR A 42 -1.18 12.30 11.98
N ARG A 43 -1.71 13.50 12.26
CA ARG A 43 -2.40 14.36 11.27
C ARG A 43 -1.53 14.73 10.07
N GLU A 44 -0.21 14.81 10.29
CA GLU A 44 0.81 15.17 9.29
C GLU A 44 1.55 13.94 8.74
N ASN A 45 1.19 12.73 9.19
CA ASN A 45 1.84 11.49 8.78
C ASN A 45 0.93 10.70 7.84
N ALA A 46 1.41 10.49 6.61
CA ALA A 46 0.72 9.73 5.58
C ALA A 46 0.52 8.25 5.93
N ASN A 47 1.36 7.66 6.78
CA ASN A 47 1.17 6.28 7.23
C ASN A 47 -0.02 6.13 8.18
N PHE A 48 -0.66 7.24 8.57
CA PHE A 48 -1.85 7.22 9.38
C PHE A 48 -3.02 7.81 8.61
N ASP A 49 -4.22 7.29 8.83
CA ASP A 49 -5.43 7.88 8.27
C ASP A 49 -5.96 9.03 9.16
N CYS A 50 -7.17 9.52 8.89
CA CYS A 50 -7.82 10.60 9.65
C CYS A 50 -8.15 10.19 11.10
N GLN A 51 -8.28 8.89 11.36
CA GLN A 51 -8.62 8.33 12.68
C GLN A 51 -7.41 7.78 13.44
N GLY A 52 -6.21 7.86 12.85
CA GLY A 52 -4.97 7.38 13.46
C GLY A 52 -4.72 5.88 13.29
N ALA A 53 -5.41 5.20 12.36
CA ALA A 53 -5.07 3.83 12.00
C ALA A 53 -3.74 3.79 11.23
N HIS A 54 -2.99 2.70 11.31
CA HIS A 54 -1.71 2.52 10.61
C HIS A 54 -1.86 1.89 9.22
N PHE A 55 -1.09 2.37 8.24
CA PHE A 55 -1.16 1.90 6.86
C PHE A 55 -0.60 0.49 6.68
N GLU A 56 -1.39 -0.38 6.06
CA GLU A 56 -0.99 -1.73 5.67
C GLU A 56 -0.87 -1.85 4.16
N ARG A 57 0.22 -2.48 3.72
CA ARG A 57 0.48 -2.71 2.30
C ARG A 57 -0.41 -3.85 1.79
N THR A 58 -1.23 -3.55 0.79
CA THR A 58 -2.18 -4.49 0.18
C THR A 58 -2.26 -4.30 -1.33
N ALA A 59 -3.07 -5.09 -2.02
CA ALA A 59 -3.38 -4.91 -3.44
C ALA A 59 -4.23 -3.66 -3.75
N GLY A 60 -4.80 -3.05 -2.70
CA GLY A 60 -5.67 -1.89 -2.81
C GLY A 60 -5.00 -0.75 -3.58
N ILE A 61 -5.80 0.06 -4.25
CA ILE A 61 -5.30 1.17 -5.07
C ILE A 61 -5.85 2.49 -4.56
N GLU A 62 -5.02 3.52 -4.63
CA GLU A 62 -5.45 4.88 -4.35
C GLU A 62 -6.54 5.28 -5.34
N LEU A 63 -7.74 5.49 -4.81
CA LEU A 63 -8.90 6.00 -5.54
C LEU A 63 -9.28 7.32 -4.93
N SER A 64 -9.09 8.40 -5.67
CA SER A 64 -9.43 9.74 -5.20
C SER A 64 -10.92 9.84 -4.87
N CYS A 65 -11.25 10.50 -3.76
CA CYS A 65 -12.62 10.70 -3.32
C CYS A 65 -12.80 12.09 -2.71
N SER A 66 -14.04 12.54 -2.69
CA SER A 66 -14.50 13.75 -2.00
C SER A 66 -15.59 13.45 -0.97
N SER A 67 -16.23 12.28 -1.09
CA SER A 67 -17.26 11.80 -0.17
C SER A 67 -17.34 10.27 -0.16
N ASP A 68 -17.98 9.69 0.86
CA ASP A 68 -18.18 8.23 0.96
C ASP A 68 -18.91 7.62 -0.24
N HIS A 69 -19.74 8.41 -0.94
CA HIS A 69 -20.46 7.96 -2.13
C HIS A 69 -19.49 7.53 -3.25
N ASP A 70 -18.33 8.20 -3.38
CA ASP A 70 -17.31 7.87 -4.37
C ASP A 70 -16.70 6.48 -4.14
N CYS A 71 -16.76 5.98 -2.90
CA CYS A 71 -16.20 4.70 -2.49
C CYS A 71 -17.23 3.54 -2.50
N SER A 72 -18.49 3.81 -2.84
CA SER A 72 -19.60 2.83 -2.78
C SER A 72 -19.41 1.58 -3.67
N ASN A 73 -18.65 1.70 -4.76
CA ASN A 73 -18.35 0.61 -5.71
C ASN A 73 -16.98 -0.04 -5.47
N THR A 74 -16.50 0.01 -4.23
CA THR A 74 -15.22 -0.57 -3.82
C THR A 74 -15.44 -1.55 -2.65
N GLY A 75 -14.52 -2.50 -2.49
CA GLY A 75 -14.51 -3.45 -1.40
C GLY A 75 -13.17 -3.46 -0.67
N GLU A 76 -13.08 -4.25 0.38
CA GLU A 76 -11.82 -4.46 1.08
C GLU A 76 -10.73 -5.00 0.14
N PRO A 77 -9.45 -4.78 0.44
CA PRO A 77 -8.38 -5.42 -0.30
C PRO A 77 -8.48 -6.95 -0.20
N ASN A 78 -8.10 -7.63 -1.27
CA ASN A 78 -8.26 -9.09 -1.36
C ASN A 78 -7.55 -9.84 -0.22
N GLU A 79 -6.43 -9.31 0.28
CA GLU A 79 -5.66 -9.86 1.41
C GLU A 79 -6.46 -9.87 2.72
N TRP A 80 -7.45 -9.00 2.82
CA TRP A 80 -8.29 -8.81 3.99
C TRP A 80 -9.60 -9.61 3.91
N CYS A 81 -9.81 -10.37 2.83
CA CYS A 81 -10.86 -11.36 2.81
C CYS A 81 -10.73 -12.33 3.98
N ASN A 82 -11.85 -12.63 4.63
CA ASN A 82 -11.91 -13.46 5.84
C ASN A 82 -11.11 -12.90 7.03
N SER A 83 -10.97 -11.57 7.14
CA SER A 83 -10.31 -10.90 8.27
C SER A 83 -10.77 -11.43 9.64
N ASP A 84 -12.08 -11.63 9.85
CA ASP A 84 -12.61 -12.16 11.11
C ASP A 84 -12.07 -13.55 11.46
N ARG A 85 -11.88 -14.42 10.46
CA ARG A 85 -11.30 -15.76 10.66
C ARG A 85 -9.81 -15.73 10.98
N ARG A 86 -9.14 -14.61 10.68
CA ARG A 86 -7.70 -14.40 10.89
C ARG A 86 -7.40 -13.62 12.18
N GLY A 87 -8.40 -13.38 13.03
CA GLY A 87 -8.22 -12.69 14.31
C GLY A 87 -8.33 -11.17 14.22
N TYR A 88 -8.71 -10.63 13.06
CA TYR A 88 -9.05 -9.22 12.93
C TYR A 88 -10.51 -8.98 13.27
N GLN A 89 -10.88 -7.72 13.45
CA GLN A 89 -12.27 -7.29 13.58
C GLN A 89 -12.51 -6.07 12.71
N TRP A 90 -13.51 -6.12 11.85
CA TRP A 90 -13.90 -4.96 11.05
C TRP A 90 -14.30 -3.79 11.96
N THR A 91 -13.86 -2.58 11.60
CA THR A 91 -14.44 -1.38 12.20
C THR A 91 -15.85 -1.18 11.65
N THR A 92 -16.61 -0.25 12.23
CA THR A 92 -18.01 0.00 11.81
C THR A 92 -18.15 0.56 10.40
N ARG A 93 -17.04 0.97 9.77
CA ARG A 93 -17.02 1.56 8.44
C ARG A 93 -16.51 0.54 7.42
N SER A 94 -17.31 0.32 6.39
CA SER A 94 -16.82 -0.27 5.13
C SER A 94 -15.81 0.67 4.46
N CYS A 95 -15.47 0.39 3.20
CA CYS A 95 -14.79 1.37 2.35
C CYS A 95 -15.49 2.73 2.43
N HIS A 96 -14.73 3.75 2.80
CA HIS A 96 -15.19 5.12 3.02
C HIS A 96 -14.14 6.11 2.54
N CYS A 97 -14.53 7.37 2.38
CA CYS A 97 -13.62 8.42 1.96
C CYS A 97 -12.89 8.99 3.17
N ASP A 98 -11.58 8.81 3.20
CA ASP A 98 -10.74 9.52 4.17
C ASP A 98 -10.40 10.90 3.60
N LEU A 99 -10.97 11.95 4.20
CA LEU A 99 -10.81 13.33 3.71
C LEU A 99 -9.40 13.90 3.93
N LYS A 100 -8.63 13.35 4.88
CA LYS A 100 -7.21 13.68 5.03
C LYS A 100 -6.42 13.11 3.88
N LEU A 101 -6.67 11.86 3.51
CA LEU A 101 -5.95 11.17 2.44
C LEU A 101 -6.51 11.52 1.06
N GLY A 102 -7.75 12.02 0.98
CA GLY A 102 -8.48 12.21 -0.27
C GLY A 102 -8.72 10.90 -1.02
N ALA A 103 -8.76 9.77 -0.31
CA ALA A 103 -8.76 8.44 -0.91
C ALA A 103 -9.75 7.46 -0.24
N CYS A 104 -10.24 6.50 -1.01
CA CYS A 104 -11.07 5.41 -0.50
C CYS A 104 -10.24 4.42 0.33
N THR A 105 -10.56 4.33 1.62
CA THR A 105 -9.86 3.46 2.57
C THR A 105 -10.84 2.59 3.36
N VAL A 106 -10.32 1.52 3.93
CA VAL A 106 -11.05 0.64 4.85
C VAL A 106 -10.16 0.34 6.04
N GLN A 107 -10.78 0.13 7.20
CA GLN A 107 -10.08 -0.14 8.44
C GLN A 107 -10.48 -1.48 9.05
N ARG A 108 -9.56 -2.06 9.81
CA ARG A 108 -9.81 -3.20 10.69
C ARG A 108 -8.94 -3.10 11.93
N TYR A 109 -9.36 -3.77 13.00
CA TYR A 109 -8.63 -3.88 14.24
C TYR A 109 -7.87 -5.21 14.30
N ASP A 110 -6.57 -5.17 14.59
CA ASP A 110 -5.75 -6.36 14.86
C ASP A 110 -5.76 -6.67 16.37
N LYS A 111 -6.44 -7.74 16.75
CA LYS A 111 -6.56 -8.16 18.16
C LYS A 111 -5.23 -8.61 18.78
N ARG A 112 -4.22 -8.94 17.96
CA ARG A 112 -2.92 -9.39 18.47
C ARG A 112 -2.02 -8.22 18.87
N THR A 113 -2.02 -7.15 18.08
CA THR A 113 -1.19 -5.97 18.35
C THR A 113 -1.95 -4.89 19.12
N ASN A 114 -3.28 -4.98 19.16
CA ASN A 114 -4.18 -3.96 19.69
C ASN A 114 -4.16 -2.65 18.90
N ASP A 115 -3.90 -2.71 17.60
CA ASP A 115 -3.83 -1.54 16.72
C ASP A 115 -4.93 -1.55 15.66
N VAL A 116 -5.32 -0.35 15.22
CA VAL A 116 -6.19 -0.18 14.04
C VAL A 116 -5.29 -0.06 12.81
N GLN A 117 -5.63 -0.82 11.77
CA GLN A 117 -4.96 -0.82 10.48
C GLN A 117 -5.90 -0.25 9.43
N TRP A 118 -5.36 0.48 8.45
CA TRP A 118 -6.08 0.89 7.25
C TRP A 118 -5.34 0.47 5.99
N ALA A 119 -6.09 0.32 4.91
CA ALA A 119 -5.56 0.07 3.58
C ALA A 119 -6.47 0.71 2.53
N TYR A 120 -5.95 0.86 1.31
CA TYR A 120 -6.78 1.26 0.19
C TYR A 120 -7.81 0.19 -0.15
N CYS A 121 -8.96 0.66 -0.64
CA CYS A 121 -9.99 -0.22 -1.16
C CYS A 121 -9.61 -0.79 -2.54
N THR A 122 -10.24 -1.91 -2.88
CA THR A 122 -10.13 -2.55 -4.20
C THR A 122 -11.40 -2.29 -5.01
N PRO A 123 -11.30 -1.80 -6.26
CA PRO A 123 -12.44 -1.70 -7.16
C PRO A 123 -13.17 -3.03 -7.27
N ARG A 124 -14.51 -3.01 -7.22
CA ARG A 124 -15.31 -4.23 -7.17
C ARG A 124 -15.09 -5.19 -8.34
N ASN A 125 -14.68 -4.69 -9.51
CA ASN A 125 -14.33 -5.50 -10.68
C ASN A 125 -12.98 -6.24 -10.55
N ARG A 126 -12.13 -5.85 -9.60
CA ARG A 126 -10.83 -6.47 -9.29
C ARG A 126 -10.85 -7.31 -8.01
N PHE A 127 -11.93 -7.22 -7.24
CA PHE A 127 -12.08 -7.94 -5.98
C PHE A 127 -12.16 -9.46 -6.20
N ARG A 128 -11.30 -10.21 -5.51
CA ARG A 128 -11.13 -11.67 -5.61
C ARG A 128 -10.59 -12.22 -4.28
N CYS A 129 -11.44 -12.79 -3.43
CA CYS A 129 -11.00 -13.33 -2.13
C CYS A 129 -10.05 -14.54 -2.21
N ASP A 130 -10.00 -15.21 -3.35
CA ASP A 130 -9.14 -16.35 -3.62
C ASP A 130 -7.73 -15.94 -4.10
N LYS A 131 -7.50 -14.65 -4.34
CA LYS A 131 -6.21 -14.14 -4.86
C LYS A 131 -5.60 -13.13 -3.91
N SER A 132 -4.44 -13.48 -3.38
CA SER A 132 -3.56 -12.50 -2.76
C SER A 132 -2.77 -11.80 -3.85
N ASP A 133 -2.91 -10.49 -3.98
CA ASP A 133 -2.14 -9.64 -4.89
C ASP A 133 -1.37 -8.61 -4.07
N TYR A 134 -0.61 -9.13 -3.08
CA TYR A 134 0.28 -8.29 -2.31
C TYR A 134 1.13 -7.47 -3.27
N CYS A 135 1.29 -6.20 -2.93
CA CYS A 135 2.35 -5.30 -3.35
C CYS A 135 3.74 -5.97 -3.48
N SER A 136 3.93 -6.76 -4.54
CA SER A 136 5.07 -7.66 -4.67
C SER A 136 6.13 -7.04 -5.58
N PRO A 137 7.41 -7.10 -5.22
CA PRO A 137 8.40 -7.60 -6.16
C PRO A 137 8.23 -9.12 -6.28
N THR A 138 8.13 -9.65 -7.49
CA THR A 138 8.30 -11.09 -7.71
C THR A 138 9.68 -11.51 -7.20
N THR A 139 9.73 -12.44 -6.25
CA THR A 139 10.97 -13.16 -5.98
C THR A 139 11.16 -14.18 -7.11
N ASN A 140 12.22 -13.95 -7.88
CA ASN A 140 12.90 -14.87 -8.80
C ASN A 140 12.09 -15.46 -9.97
N SER A 141 12.36 -14.92 -11.17
CA SER A 141 12.01 -15.47 -12.48
C SER A 141 12.79 -16.75 -12.84
N ASN A 142 12.86 -17.75 -11.95
CA ASN A 142 13.41 -19.07 -12.25
C ASN A 142 12.35 -20.19 -12.33
N ASP A 143 11.08 -19.91 -12.02
CA ASP A 143 10.01 -20.94 -12.01
C ASP A 143 9.12 -20.98 -13.27
N TYR A 144 9.47 -20.30 -14.35
CA TYR A 144 8.75 -20.39 -15.64
C TYR A 144 9.50 -21.18 -16.73
N LEU A 145 10.43 -22.06 -16.34
CA LEU A 145 11.12 -22.95 -17.30
C LEU A 145 11.14 -24.44 -16.89
N ASN A 146 10.28 -24.90 -15.97
CA ASN A 146 10.12 -26.35 -15.71
C ASN A 146 8.69 -26.74 -15.24
N SER A 147 7.69 -26.54 -16.10
CA SER A 147 6.47 -27.37 -16.12
C SER A 147 5.83 -27.34 -17.50
#